data_AF-A4EZB6-F1
#
_entry.id   AF-A4EZB6-F1
#
_cell.length_a   1.000
_cell.length_b   1.000
_cell.length_c   1.000
_cell.angle_alpha   90.00
_cell.angle_beta   90.00
_cell.angle_gamma   90.00
#
_symmetry.space_group_name_H-M   'P 1'
#
loop_
_entity.id
_entity.type
_entity.pdbx_description
1 polymer ?
#
loop_
_entity_poly.entity_id
_entity_poly.type
_entity_poly.pdbx_seq_one_letter_code
_entity_poly.pdbx_strand_id
1 'polypeptide(L)'
;MCSCSSIFAGAGRRGCGPAPFALRLSVLICGLFLGFALFSEAVRAEESQIGGWFGQWLRGQELAAHQRLLDRIEQAGAGPTAFVSDGCSGGFSENWARLAEQSPYLRERHGAELPFEPCCVIHDRAYHDIAGASSALASYQARYQADQALRRCVEDVGQNRSADLSGHYGVSEDQLHAAYAALAKIMYRAVRFGGGPCTGLPWRWGYGYLEC
;
A
#
# COMPACT_ATOMS: atom_id res chain seq x y z
N MET A 1 -47.83 -36.32 -56.74
CA MET A 1 -47.07 -37.42 -57.36
C MET A 1 -45.79 -37.61 -56.55
N CYS A 2 -45.68 -38.75 -55.89
CA CYS A 2 -44.52 -39.14 -55.09
C CYS A 2 -43.32 -39.46 -55.98
N SER A 3 -42.11 -39.11 -55.53
CA SER A 3 -40.99 -40.02 -55.70
C SER A 3 -39.99 -39.79 -54.57
N CYS A 4 -39.86 -40.83 -53.75
CA CYS A 4 -38.84 -40.98 -52.72
C CYS A 4 -37.91 -42.08 -53.21
N SER A 5 -36.60 -41.84 -53.20
CA SER A 5 -35.58 -42.88 -53.24
C SER A 5 -34.37 -42.35 -52.45
N SER A 6 -34.30 -42.77 -51.19
CA SER A 6 -33.26 -43.61 -50.59
C SER A 6 -31.80 -43.44 -51.09
N ILE A 7 -30.73 -43.44 -50.30
CA ILE A 7 -30.48 -43.82 -48.89
C ILE A 7 -28.96 -43.60 -48.62
N PHE A 8 -28.60 -43.45 -47.33
CA PHE A 8 -27.32 -43.69 -46.63
C PHE A 8 -26.26 -42.59 -46.36
N ALA A 9 -26.06 -42.42 -45.04
CA ALA A 9 -24.79 -42.37 -44.30
C ALA A 9 -24.20 -41.01 -43.89
N GLY A 10 -24.66 -40.56 -42.72
CA GLY A 10 -23.80 -40.55 -41.52
C GLY A 10 -22.66 -39.54 -41.45
N ALA A 11 -22.88 -38.42 -40.76
CA ALA A 11 -21.92 -37.80 -39.84
C ALA A 11 -22.57 -36.60 -39.13
N GLY A 12 -23.29 -36.85 -38.04
CA GLY A 12 -23.72 -35.80 -37.14
C GLY A 12 -22.53 -35.25 -36.34
N ARG A 13 -21.87 -34.21 -36.85
CA ARG A 13 -20.97 -33.38 -36.03
C ARG A 13 -21.82 -32.47 -35.16
N ARG A 14 -22.03 -32.87 -33.89
CA ARG A 14 -22.50 -31.96 -32.84
C ARG A 14 -21.38 -30.93 -32.62
N GLY A 15 -21.63 -29.68 -32.96
CA GLY A 15 -20.72 -28.58 -32.62
C GLY A 15 -20.66 -28.42 -31.10
N CYS A 16 -19.49 -28.62 -30.52
CA CYS A 16 -19.17 -28.06 -29.21
C CYS A 16 -19.10 -26.53 -29.38
N GLY A 17 -20.14 -25.83 -28.93
CA GLY A 17 -20.05 -24.38 -28.72
C GLY A 17 -18.98 -24.07 -27.67
N PRO A 18 -18.31 -22.91 -27.75
CA PRO A 18 -17.37 -22.49 -26.72
C PRO A 18 -18.11 -22.42 -25.38
N ALA A 19 -17.54 -23.08 -24.36
CA ALA A 19 -18.02 -22.95 -22.99
C ALA A 19 -18.05 -21.45 -22.60
N PRO A 20 -19.08 -20.98 -21.88
CA PRO A 20 -19.19 -19.58 -21.53
C PRO A 20 -18.02 -19.17 -20.63
N PHE A 21 -17.27 -18.16 -21.09
CA PHE A 21 -16.18 -17.50 -20.37
C PHE A 21 -16.58 -17.07 -18.93
N ALA A 22 -17.87 -16.86 -18.70
CA ALA A 22 -18.47 -16.49 -17.41
C ALA A 22 -18.21 -17.50 -16.28
N LEU A 23 -18.08 -18.81 -16.57
CA LEU A 23 -17.91 -19.81 -15.51
C LEU A 23 -16.49 -19.84 -14.91
N ARG A 24 -15.48 -19.38 -15.68
CA ARG A 24 -14.07 -19.38 -15.23
C ARG A 24 -13.72 -18.16 -14.37
N LEU A 25 -14.46 -17.05 -14.51
CA LEU A 25 -14.25 -15.85 -13.69
C LEU A 25 -14.86 -16.01 -12.28
N SER A 26 -16.01 -16.68 -12.16
CA SER A 26 -16.69 -16.89 -10.88
C SER A 26 -15.90 -17.76 -9.89
N VAL A 27 -15.11 -18.73 -10.36
CA VAL A 27 -14.28 -19.59 -9.48
C VAL A 27 -13.05 -18.85 -8.95
N LEU A 28 -12.45 -17.96 -9.75
CA LEU A 28 -11.32 -17.10 -9.34
C LEU A 28 -11.75 -16.04 -8.32
N ILE A 29 -12.93 -15.45 -8.50
CA ILE A 29 -13.51 -14.48 -7.57
C ILE A 29 -13.85 -15.17 -6.23
N CYS A 30 -14.47 -16.34 -6.26
CA CYS A 30 -14.81 -17.08 -5.04
C CYS A 30 -13.56 -17.57 -4.28
N GLY A 31 -12.49 -17.95 -4.99
CA GLY A 31 -11.19 -18.30 -4.39
C GLY A 31 -10.48 -17.12 -3.71
N LEU A 32 -10.58 -15.92 -4.27
CA LEU A 32 -10.09 -14.67 -3.65
C LEU A 32 -10.90 -14.30 -2.40
N PHE A 33 -12.22 -14.50 -2.40
CA PHE A 33 -13.08 -14.24 -1.23
C PHE A 33 -12.89 -15.25 -0.08
N LEU A 34 -12.73 -16.55 -0.37
CA LEU A 34 -12.41 -17.55 0.67
C LEU A 34 -10.99 -17.37 1.23
N GLY A 35 -10.04 -16.96 0.39
CA GLY A 35 -8.70 -16.56 0.86
C GLY A 35 -8.74 -15.36 1.79
N PHE A 36 -9.55 -14.34 1.48
CA PHE A 36 -9.68 -13.12 2.30
C PHE A 36 -10.34 -13.36 3.65
N ALA A 37 -11.36 -14.23 3.71
CA ALA A 37 -12.05 -14.57 4.96
C ALA A 37 -11.15 -15.35 5.93
N LEU A 38 -10.40 -16.34 5.43
CA LEU A 38 -9.47 -17.14 6.24
C LEU A 38 -8.23 -16.34 6.67
N PHE A 39 -7.76 -15.38 5.84
CA PHE A 39 -6.68 -14.48 6.22
C PHE A 39 -7.10 -13.47 7.30
N SER A 40 -8.38 -13.04 7.28
CA SER A 40 -8.95 -12.11 8.27
C SER A 40 -8.99 -12.68 9.69
N GLU A 41 -9.39 -13.95 9.86
CA GLU A 41 -9.46 -14.57 11.19
C GLU A 41 -8.08 -14.84 11.78
N ALA A 42 -7.11 -15.28 10.96
CA ALA A 42 -5.73 -15.46 11.40
C ALA A 42 -5.10 -14.14 11.88
N VAL A 43 -5.33 -13.03 11.16
CA VAL A 43 -4.81 -11.70 11.53
C VAL A 43 -5.43 -11.16 12.82
N ARG A 44 -6.70 -11.47 13.13
CA ARG A 44 -7.36 -11.03 14.38
C ARG A 44 -6.91 -11.82 15.61
N ALA A 45 -6.56 -13.09 15.45
CA ALA A 45 -6.11 -13.93 16.56
C ALA A 45 -4.71 -13.53 17.07
N GLU A 46 -3.81 -13.12 16.17
CA GLU A 46 -2.42 -12.75 16.50
C GLU A 46 -2.30 -11.38 17.19
N GLU A 47 -3.23 -10.47 16.94
CA GLU A 47 -3.22 -9.10 17.46
C GLU A 47 -3.36 -9.02 19.00
N SER A 48 -4.01 -10.02 19.63
CA SER A 48 -4.22 -10.05 21.09
C SER A 48 -2.99 -10.46 21.91
N GLN A 49 -2.05 -11.21 21.33
CA GLN A 49 -0.87 -11.71 22.04
C GLN A 49 0.35 -10.76 21.93
N ILE A 50 0.43 -9.97 20.87
CA ILE A 50 1.50 -8.98 20.63
C ILE A 50 1.40 -7.78 21.59
N GLY A 51 0.21 -7.49 22.12
CA GLY A 51 -0.05 -6.37 23.03
C GLY A 51 0.47 -6.53 24.47
N GLY A 52 1.02 -7.71 24.82
CA GLY A 52 1.55 -7.99 26.14
C GLY A 52 2.95 -7.40 26.40
N TRP A 53 3.74 -8.08 27.23
CA TRP A 53 5.10 -7.67 27.59
C TRP A 53 6.02 -7.45 26.38
N PHE A 54 5.84 -8.21 25.30
CA PHE A 54 6.63 -8.09 24.07
C PHE A 54 6.38 -6.75 23.36
N GLY A 55 5.13 -6.29 23.29
CA GLY A 55 4.79 -4.97 22.74
C GLY A 55 5.35 -3.82 23.59
N GLN A 56 5.34 -3.96 24.91
CA GLN A 56 5.97 -2.98 25.81
C GLN A 56 7.50 -2.94 25.61
N TRP A 57 8.13 -4.09 25.45
CA TRP A 57 9.56 -4.19 25.17
C TRP A 57 9.92 -3.53 23.84
N LEU A 58 9.20 -3.82 22.76
CA LEU A 58 9.41 -3.17 21.45
C LEU A 58 9.28 -1.65 21.54
N ARG A 59 8.27 -1.16 22.26
CA ARG A 59 8.11 0.28 22.51
C ARG A 59 9.29 0.87 23.27
N GLY A 60 9.80 0.17 24.29
CA GLY A 60 10.99 0.58 25.03
C GLY A 60 12.23 0.69 24.13
N GLN A 61 12.43 -0.29 23.25
CA GLN A 61 13.54 -0.28 22.29
C GLN A 61 13.44 0.88 21.29
N GLU A 62 12.24 1.17 20.78
CA GLU A 62 12.02 2.31 19.89
C GLU A 62 12.27 3.64 20.61
N LEU A 63 11.77 3.82 21.84
CA LEU A 63 12.03 5.01 22.65
C LEU A 63 13.53 5.22 22.91
N ALA A 64 14.27 4.15 23.19
CA ALA A 64 15.73 4.23 23.33
C ALA A 64 16.42 4.67 22.03
N ALA A 65 15.91 4.23 20.87
CA ALA A 65 16.42 4.67 19.58
C ALA A 65 16.10 6.15 19.28
N HIS A 66 14.91 6.63 19.66
CA HIS A 66 14.60 8.08 19.60
C HIS A 66 15.51 8.91 20.49
N GLN A 67 15.84 8.43 21.69
CA GLN A 67 16.80 9.12 22.57
C GLN A 67 18.18 9.22 21.91
N ARG A 68 18.71 8.11 21.35
CA ARG A 68 20.01 8.12 20.65
C ARG A 68 20.04 9.08 19.48
N LEU A 69 18.95 9.16 18.71
CA LEU A 69 18.83 10.12 17.61
C LEU A 69 18.91 11.56 18.13
N LEU A 70 18.19 11.90 19.21
CA LEU A 70 18.21 13.23 19.80
C LEU A 70 19.59 13.60 20.36
N ASP A 71 20.24 12.67 21.07
CA ASP A 71 21.61 12.86 21.56
C ASP A 71 22.57 13.15 20.40
N ARG A 72 22.38 12.47 19.26
CA ARG A 72 23.19 12.68 18.05
C ARG A 72 22.93 14.05 17.40
N ILE A 73 21.68 14.49 17.36
CA ILE A 73 21.29 15.81 16.85
C ILE A 73 21.94 16.91 17.71
N GLU A 74 21.87 16.76 19.04
CA GLU A 74 22.47 17.69 19.99
C GLU A 74 24.00 17.75 19.83
N GLN A 75 24.66 16.59 19.75
CA GLN A 75 26.12 16.51 19.55
C GLN A 75 26.60 17.13 18.24
N ALA A 76 25.82 16.99 17.16
CA ALA A 76 26.17 17.56 15.87
C ALA A 76 26.04 19.10 15.86
N GLY A 77 25.15 19.66 16.69
CA GLY A 77 24.92 21.10 16.79
C GLY A 77 24.41 21.77 15.51
N ALA A 78 23.99 20.97 14.52
CA ALA A 78 23.53 21.42 13.21
C ALA A 78 22.09 20.98 12.95
N GLY A 79 21.35 21.81 12.20
CA GLY A 79 20.01 21.45 11.71
C GLY A 79 20.05 20.30 10.70
N PRO A 80 18.88 19.80 10.28
CA PRO A 80 18.83 18.75 9.28
C PRO A 80 19.38 19.27 7.94
N THR A 81 19.83 18.37 7.08
CA THR A 81 20.29 18.66 5.72
C THR A 81 19.17 19.29 4.86
N ALA A 82 19.48 19.65 3.62
CA ALA A 82 18.45 19.98 2.66
C ALA A 82 17.54 18.76 2.44
N PHE A 83 16.23 18.99 2.36
CA PHE A 83 15.26 17.94 2.17
C PHE A 83 15.28 17.37 0.77
N VAL A 84 15.17 16.04 0.71
CA VAL A 84 15.05 15.24 -0.51
C VAL A 84 13.97 14.19 -0.24
N SER A 85 13.19 13.84 -1.25
CA SER A 85 12.20 12.75 -1.22
C SER A 85 12.30 11.98 -2.53
N ASP A 86 12.12 10.65 -2.47
CA ASP A 86 11.97 9.77 -3.65
C ASP A 86 10.49 9.49 -3.98
N GLY A 87 9.58 10.28 -3.40
CA GLY A 87 8.15 10.01 -3.47
C GLY A 87 7.79 8.89 -2.51
N CYS A 88 7.14 7.84 -3.00
CA CYS A 88 6.92 6.64 -2.19
C CYS A 88 8.14 5.71 -2.27
N SER A 89 8.81 5.56 -1.12
CA SER A 89 10.06 4.81 -0.98
C SER A 89 10.03 3.38 -1.52
N GLY A 90 11.23 2.84 -1.79
CA GLY A 90 11.41 1.52 -2.41
C GLY A 90 11.29 1.56 -3.94
N GLY A 91 11.47 2.74 -4.53
CA GLY A 91 11.37 2.97 -5.97
C GLY A 91 9.94 2.89 -6.50
N PHE A 92 8.92 3.03 -5.64
CA PHE A 92 7.54 2.84 -6.04
C PHE A 92 7.05 3.96 -6.95
N SER A 93 7.36 5.21 -6.62
CA SER A 93 7.08 6.37 -7.46
C SER A 93 7.82 6.29 -8.81
N GLU A 94 9.11 5.97 -8.80
CA GLU A 94 9.89 5.82 -10.03
C GLU A 94 9.34 4.70 -10.94
N ASN A 95 9.05 3.54 -10.37
CA ASN A 95 8.50 2.42 -11.14
C ASN A 95 7.11 2.73 -11.69
N TRP A 96 6.28 3.46 -10.93
CA TRP A 96 4.99 3.94 -11.43
C TRP A 96 5.15 4.84 -12.65
N ALA A 97 6.04 5.85 -12.57
CA ALA A 97 6.30 6.76 -13.67
C ALA A 97 6.74 6.01 -14.93
N ARG A 98 7.66 5.05 -14.81
CA ARG A 98 8.09 4.19 -15.92
C ARG A 98 6.95 3.37 -16.52
N LEU A 99 6.05 2.83 -15.69
CA LEU A 99 4.88 2.09 -16.16
C LEU A 99 3.88 3.01 -16.88
N ALA A 100 3.69 4.24 -16.40
CA ALA A 100 2.82 5.23 -17.01
C ALA A 100 3.37 5.69 -18.37
N GLU A 101 4.68 5.85 -18.52
CA GLU A 101 5.32 6.17 -19.80
C GLU A 101 5.06 5.10 -20.86
N GLN A 102 5.06 3.83 -20.46
CA GLN A 102 4.91 2.69 -21.37
C GLN A 102 3.44 2.35 -21.67
N SER A 103 2.50 2.87 -20.88
CA SER A 103 1.08 2.55 -20.99
C SER A 103 0.24 3.83 -21.11
N PRO A 104 -0.16 4.20 -22.35
CA PRO A 104 -1.07 5.34 -22.56
C PRO A 104 -2.35 5.22 -21.73
N TYR A 105 -2.90 4.00 -21.62
CA TYR A 105 -4.06 3.72 -20.79
C TYR A 105 -3.83 4.06 -19.31
N LEU A 106 -2.70 3.63 -18.74
CA LEU A 106 -2.39 3.90 -17.34
C LEU A 106 -2.18 5.40 -17.11
N ARG A 107 -1.48 6.08 -18.02
CA ARG A 107 -1.20 7.52 -17.93
C ARG A 107 -2.45 8.37 -18.06
N GLU A 108 -3.33 8.08 -19.01
CA GLU A 108 -4.60 8.78 -19.18
C GLU A 108 -5.51 8.56 -17.97
N ARG A 109 -5.53 7.32 -17.44
CA ARG A 109 -6.47 6.95 -16.39
C ARG A 109 -6.02 7.35 -14.99
N HIS A 110 -4.74 7.25 -14.72
CA HIS A 110 -4.20 7.45 -13.39
C HIS A 110 -3.16 8.55 -13.27
N GLY A 111 -2.77 9.17 -14.37
CA GLY A 111 -1.71 10.19 -14.39
C GLY A 111 -0.33 9.60 -14.62
N ALA A 112 0.62 10.48 -14.91
CA ALA A 112 2.03 10.13 -15.07
C ALA A 112 2.70 9.81 -13.72
N GLU A 113 2.20 10.39 -12.64
CA GLU A 113 2.70 10.24 -11.28
C GLU A 113 1.78 9.34 -10.45
N LEU A 114 2.33 8.77 -9.39
CA LEU A 114 1.57 7.93 -8.50
C LEU A 114 0.53 8.79 -7.75
N PRO A 115 -0.76 8.42 -7.77
CA PRO A 115 -1.84 9.30 -7.28
C PRO A 115 -1.77 9.68 -5.79
N PHE A 116 -1.01 8.92 -4.99
CA PHE A 116 -0.78 9.18 -3.58
C PHE A 116 0.69 9.50 -3.26
N GLU A 117 1.52 9.76 -4.27
CA GLU A 117 2.89 10.26 -4.07
C GLU A 117 2.95 11.51 -3.19
N PRO A 118 2.03 12.50 -3.32
CA PRO A 118 2.03 13.65 -2.41
C PRO A 118 1.87 13.24 -0.93
N CYS A 119 1.16 12.15 -0.63
CA CYS A 119 1.05 11.64 0.74
C CYS A 119 2.40 11.15 1.27
N CYS A 120 3.20 10.50 0.42
CA CYS A 120 4.54 10.03 0.76
C CYS A 120 5.51 11.20 0.95
N VAL A 121 5.49 12.21 0.07
CA VAL A 121 6.34 13.41 0.22
C VAL A 121 6.06 14.16 1.53
N ILE A 122 4.79 14.26 1.95
CA ILE A 122 4.40 14.85 3.24
C ILE A 122 4.94 14.01 4.41
N HIS A 123 4.87 12.68 4.29
CA HIS A 123 5.39 11.75 5.30
C HIS A 123 6.91 11.85 5.41
N ASP A 124 7.61 11.85 4.28
CA ASP A 124 9.06 12.02 4.18
C ASP A 124 9.52 13.33 4.83
N ARG A 125 8.75 14.40 4.69
CA ARG A 125 9.06 15.69 5.34
C ARG A 125 9.11 15.55 6.86
N ALA A 126 8.10 14.90 7.44
CA ALA A 126 8.08 14.67 8.88
C ALA A 126 9.23 13.73 9.32
N TYR A 127 9.54 12.72 8.50
CA TYR A 127 10.65 11.80 8.75
C TYR A 127 12.01 12.50 8.66
N HIS A 128 12.17 13.46 7.76
CA HIS A 128 13.41 14.19 7.56
C HIS A 128 13.85 14.97 8.80
N ASP A 129 12.95 15.80 9.32
CA ASP A 129 13.23 16.78 10.38
C ASP A 129 12.68 16.39 11.75
N ILE A 130 12.31 15.12 11.92
CA ILE A 130 11.69 14.54 13.12
C ILE A 130 10.45 15.32 13.61
N ALA A 131 9.79 16.05 12.71
CA ALA A 131 8.71 16.99 12.99
C ALA A 131 9.03 17.96 14.15
N GLY A 132 10.32 18.34 14.29
CA GLY A 132 10.78 19.27 15.33
C GLY A 132 10.68 18.73 16.77
N ALA A 133 10.56 17.42 16.97
CA ALA A 133 10.43 16.85 18.31
C ALA A 133 11.69 17.07 19.18
N SER A 134 11.51 17.46 20.44
CA SER A 134 12.59 17.79 21.38
C SER A 134 12.79 16.78 22.52
N SER A 135 12.05 15.67 22.51
CA SER A 135 12.21 14.59 23.50
C SER A 135 11.89 13.24 22.87
N ALA A 136 12.42 12.14 23.43
CA ALA A 136 12.23 10.81 22.87
C ALA A 136 10.74 10.43 22.76
N LEU A 137 9.95 10.79 23.77
CA LEU A 137 8.50 10.54 23.77
C LEU A 137 7.78 11.40 22.71
N ALA A 138 8.12 12.68 22.59
CA ALA A 138 7.56 13.55 21.55
C ALA A 138 7.93 13.06 20.15
N SER A 139 9.16 12.57 19.96
CA SER A 139 9.67 12.05 18.69
C SER A 139 8.95 10.75 18.30
N TYR A 140 8.74 9.85 19.26
CA TYR A 140 7.93 8.64 19.08
C TYR A 140 6.48 8.97 18.69
N GLN A 141 5.86 9.92 19.38
CA GLN A 141 4.49 10.35 19.10
C GLN A 141 4.37 11.03 17.73
N ALA A 142 5.33 11.89 17.38
CA ALA A 142 5.38 12.57 16.09
C ALA A 142 5.52 11.57 14.94
N ARG A 143 6.39 10.57 15.07
CA ARG A 143 6.50 9.48 14.10
C ARG A 143 5.18 8.73 13.94
N TYR A 144 4.58 8.30 15.04
CA TYR A 144 3.28 7.62 15.01
C TYR A 144 2.20 8.47 14.31
N GLN A 145 2.17 9.77 14.58
CA GLN A 145 1.23 10.70 13.93
C GLN A 145 1.50 10.84 12.43
N ALA A 146 2.76 10.95 12.01
CA ALA A 146 3.15 10.99 10.60
C ALA A 146 2.70 9.71 9.88
N ASP A 147 2.94 8.53 10.48
CA ASP A 147 2.55 7.24 9.90
C ASP A 147 1.02 7.11 9.77
N GLN A 148 0.27 7.60 10.76
CA GLN A 148 -1.19 7.66 10.71
C GLN A 148 -1.71 8.70 9.71
N ALA A 149 -0.98 9.81 9.51
CA ALA A 149 -1.32 10.83 8.51
C ALA A 149 -1.14 10.28 7.10
N LEU A 150 -0.05 9.55 6.83
CA LEU A 150 0.16 8.84 5.57
C LEU A 150 -1.00 7.89 5.28
N ARG A 151 -1.37 7.05 6.25
CA ARG A 151 -2.49 6.09 6.11
C ARG A 151 -3.78 6.80 5.70
N ARG A 152 -4.17 7.84 6.43
CA ARG A 152 -5.40 8.58 6.16
C ARG A 152 -5.36 9.30 4.81
N CYS A 153 -4.24 9.92 4.46
CA CYS A 153 -4.07 10.56 3.16
C CYS A 153 -4.28 9.59 1.99
N VAL A 154 -3.72 8.38 2.07
CA VAL A 154 -3.90 7.35 1.03
C VAL A 154 -5.35 6.85 0.97
N GLU A 155 -6.02 6.68 2.13
CA GLU A 155 -7.44 6.35 2.22
C GLU A 155 -8.31 7.44 1.53
N ASP A 156 -8.00 8.72 1.77
CA ASP A 156 -8.72 9.86 1.20
C ASP A 156 -8.51 9.98 -0.32
N VAL A 157 -7.30 9.68 -0.83
CA VAL A 157 -7.06 9.57 -2.28
C VAL A 157 -7.99 8.52 -2.90
N GLY A 158 -8.20 7.40 -2.22
CA GLY A 158 -9.14 6.37 -2.67
C GLY A 158 -10.59 6.83 -2.72
N GLN A 159 -11.03 7.55 -1.69
CA GLN A 159 -12.38 8.12 -1.62
C GLN A 159 -12.61 9.14 -2.74
N ASN A 160 -11.65 10.03 -2.98
CA ASN A 160 -11.77 11.09 -3.98
C ASN A 160 -11.77 10.56 -5.42
N ARG A 161 -11.28 9.34 -5.64
CA ARG A 161 -11.16 8.74 -6.98
C ARG A 161 -12.19 7.64 -7.23
N SER A 162 -12.96 7.21 -6.23
CA SER A 162 -13.81 6.01 -6.33
C SER A 162 -14.88 6.14 -7.41
N ALA A 163 -15.60 7.26 -7.45
CA ALA A 163 -16.70 7.47 -8.39
C ALA A 163 -16.24 7.35 -9.85
N ASP A 164 -15.12 7.99 -10.17
CA ASP A 164 -14.54 7.97 -11.50
C ASP A 164 -13.97 6.58 -11.85
N LEU A 165 -13.26 5.91 -10.93
CA LEU A 165 -12.66 4.59 -11.17
C LEU A 165 -13.71 3.47 -11.23
N SER A 166 -14.79 3.59 -10.45
CA SER A 166 -15.91 2.64 -10.38
C SER A 166 -16.53 2.44 -11.76
N GLY A 167 -16.91 3.54 -12.43
CA GLY A 167 -17.49 3.50 -13.77
C GLY A 167 -16.56 2.90 -14.82
N HIS A 168 -15.24 3.07 -14.64
CA HIS A 168 -14.25 2.59 -15.61
C HIS A 168 -13.91 1.10 -15.46
N TYR A 169 -13.80 0.61 -14.23
CA TYR A 169 -13.42 -0.78 -13.97
C TYR A 169 -14.60 -1.71 -13.77
N GLY A 170 -15.84 -1.19 -13.73
CA GLY A 170 -17.03 -2.00 -13.49
C GLY A 170 -17.05 -2.63 -12.10
N VAL A 171 -16.43 -1.96 -11.13
CA VAL A 171 -16.38 -2.35 -9.71
C VAL A 171 -17.14 -1.32 -8.89
N SER A 172 -17.66 -1.70 -7.73
CA SER A 172 -18.34 -0.72 -6.86
C SER A 172 -17.35 0.25 -6.21
N GLU A 173 -17.85 1.42 -5.81
CA GLU A 173 -17.06 2.36 -5.02
C GLU A 173 -16.59 1.76 -3.70
N ASP A 174 -17.44 0.96 -3.03
CA ASP A 174 -17.07 0.25 -1.81
C ASP A 174 -15.87 -0.70 -2.01
N GLN A 175 -15.80 -1.38 -3.16
CA GLN A 175 -14.65 -2.23 -3.49
C GLN A 175 -13.37 -1.41 -3.64
N LEU A 176 -13.46 -0.23 -4.26
CA LEU A 176 -12.33 0.68 -4.41
C LEU A 176 -11.90 1.27 -3.05
N HIS A 177 -12.84 1.71 -2.22
CA HIS A 177 -12.55 2.18 -0.86
C HIS A 177 -11.86 1.10 -0.04
N ALA A 178 -12.35 -0.15 -0.09
CA ALA A 178 -11.74 -1.28 0.58
C ALA A 178 -10.32 -1.56 0.08
N ALA A 179 -10.07 -1.46 -1.23
CA ALA A 179 -8.74 -1.65 -1.81
C ALA A 179 -7.75 -0.57 -1.34
N TYR A 180 -8.14 0.71 -1.36
CA TYR A 180 -7.28 1.79 -0.86
C TYR A 180 -7.06 1.71 0.65
N ALA A 181 -8.07 1.33 1.43
CA ALA A 181 -7.91 1.10 2.87
C ALA A 181 -6.96 -0.06 3.19
N ALA A 182 -7.00 -1.13 2.40
CA ALA A 182 -6.05 -2.24 2.53
C ALA A 182 -4.62 -1.78 2.19
N LEU A 183 -4.43 -1.06 1.08
CA LEU A 183 -3.15 -0.48 0.69
C LEU A 183 -2.59 0.45 1.77
N ALA A 184 -3.40 1.39 2.27
CA ALA A 184 -3.01 2.33 3.31
C ALA A 184 -2.58 1.63 4.61
N LYS A 185 -3.26 0.55 5.01
CA LYS A 185 -2.88 -0.27 6.16
C LYS A 185 -1.54 -0.99 5.95
N ILE A 186 -1.30 -1.51 4.74
CA ILE A 186 -0.02 -2.15 4.39
C ILE A 186 1.10 -1.11 4.46
N MET A 187 0.91 0.06 3.86
CA MET A 187 1.88 1.17 3.90
C MET A 187 2.18 1.60 5.34
N TYR A 188 1.14 1.81 6.16
CA TYR A 188 1.29 2.12 7.59
C TYR A 188 2.16 1.08 8.32
N ARG A 189 1.90 -0.22 8.12
CA ARG A 189 2.69 -1.28 8.75
C ARG A 189 4.14 -1.28 8.25
N ALA A 190 4.35 -1.07 6.96
CA ALA A 190 5.67 -1.00 6.35
C ALA A 190 6.51 0.14 6.96
N VAL A 191 5.97 1.35 7.07
CA VAL A 191 6.70 2.50 7.65
C VAL A 191 6.89 2.38 9.17
N ARG A 192 5.94 1.75 9.89
CA ARG A 192 6.12 1.45 11.33
C ARG A 192 7.29 0.51 11.58
N PHE A 193 7.48 -0.48 10.71
CA PHE A 193 8.55 -1.46 10.84
C PHE A 193 9.88 -0.94 10.28
N GLY A 194 9.90 -0.46 9.04
CA GLY A 194 11.12 -0.06 8.32
C GLY A 194 11.58 1.37 8.58
N GLY A 195 10.73 2.22 9.17
CA GLY A 195 11.01 3.65 9.34
C GLY A 195 11.67 4.04 10.67
N GLY A 196 12.17 3.08 11.46
CA GLY A 196 12.68 3.35 12.80
C GLY A 196 13.94 4.22 12.80
N PRO A 197 14.17 5.04 13.85
CA PRO A 197 15.43 5.78 13.97
C PRO A 197 16.62 4.84 14.16
N CYS A 198 17.82 5.26 13.74
CA CYS A 198 19.08 4.50 13.85
C CYS A 198 19.04 3.11 13.19
N THR A 199 18.35 2.95 12.07
CA THR A 199 18.22 1.66 11.36
C THR A 199 19.19 1.52 10.18
N GLY A 200 19.96 2.56 9.84
CA GLY A 200 20.80 2.59 8.63
C GLY A 200 20.02 2.57 7.31
N LEU A 201 18.69 2.68 7.37
CA LEU A 201 17.82 2.69 6.19
C LEU A 201 17.70 4.12 5.64
N PRO A 202 17.65 4.30 4.31
CA PRO A 202 17.70 5.62 3.66
C PRO A 202 16.52 6.54 4.01
N TRP A 203 15.38 5.97 4.41
CA TRP A 203 14.16 6.69 4.78
C TRP A 203 13.76 6.47 6.23
N ARG A 204 14.76 6.33 7.11
CA ARG A 204 14.55 6.21 8.56
C ARG A 204 14.00 7.51 9.15
N TRP A 205 13.33 7.41 10.30
CA TRP A 205 13.02 8.59 11.10
C TRP A 205 14.30 9.34 11.49
N GLY A 206 14.38 10.61 11.11
CA GLY A 206 15.55 11.47 11.25
C GLY A 206 16.57 11.38 10.12
N TYR A 207 16.19 10.96 8.90
CA TYR A 207 17.14 10.81 7.80
C TYR A 207 17.80 12.12 7.34
N GLY A 208 17.24 13.29 7.69
CA GLY A 208 17.87 14.58 7.51
C GLY A 208 19.06 14.84 8.42
N TYR A 209 19.31 13.98 9.41
CA TYR A 209 20.42 14.07 10.34
C TYR A 209 21.46 12.98 10.07
N LEU A 210 22.64 13.14 10.67
CA LEU A 210 23.67 12.10 10.67
C LEU A 210 23.13 10.82 11.31
N GLU A 211 23.62 9.68 10.82
CA GLU A 211 23.32 8.39 11.42
C GLU A 211 23.76 8.34 12.89
N CYS A 212 22.95 7.62 13.66
CA CYS A 212 23.26 7.02 14.95
C CYS A 212 23.47 5.52 14.70
#